data_AF-A0AAV5HBB1-F1
#
_entry.id   AF-A0AAV5HBB1-F1
#
_cell.length_a   1.000
_cell.length_b   1.000
_cell.length_c   1.000
_cell.angle_alpha   90.00
_cell.angle_beta   90.00
_cell.angle_gamma   90.00
#
_symmetry.space_group_name_H-M   'P 1'
#
loop_
_entity.id
_entity.type
_entity.pdbx_description
1 polymer ?
#
loop_
_entity_poly.entity_id
_entity_poly.type
_entity_poly.pdbx_seq_one_letter_code
_entity_poly.pdbx_strand_id
1 'polypeptide(L)'
;MLKLYFGNSTAIISTILLGSNVACMIWGVLNHTTIKRWGAVILLFILLHGMFWYFANIRDLYSNSIVYATDRSVKDGLFSVGSVQSVLFWLASAVIWVLGLVSIFKPQHRKNIFFIITAVSIIQMTFIESSRIWVYHFSPEKFNYM
;
A
#
# COMPACT_ATOMS: atom_id res chain seq x y z
N MET A 1 5.73 17.56 8.12
CA MET A 1 5.74 16.92 6.78
C MET A 1 7.03 16.20 6.47
N LEU A 2 8.20 16.86 6.52
CA LEU A 2 9.48 16.17 6.24
C LEU A 2 9.69 14.95 7.16
N LYS A 3 9.40 15.09 8.45
CA LYS A 3 9.46 13.97 9.42
C LYS A 3 8.53 12.79 9.05
N LEU A 4 7.35 13.05 8.48
CA LEU A 4 6.35 12.01 8.17
C LEU A 4 6.80 11.05 7.06
N TYR A 5 7.58 11.57 6.10
CA TYR A 5 8.03 10.84 4.91
C TYR A 5 9.53 10.54 4.90
N PHE A 6 10.32 11.31 5.64
CA PHE A 6 11.78 11.25 5.67
C PHE A 6 12.36 11.19 7.08
N GLY A 7 11.54 10.93 8.11
CA GLY A 7 11.99 10.91 9.52
C GLY A 7 13.00 9.80 9.81
N ASN A 8 12.83 8.63 9.20
CA ASN A 8 13.72 7.49 9.35
C ASN A 8 13.87 6.69 8.04
N SER A 9 14.76 5.70 8.03
CA SER A 9 15.04 4.88 6.83
C SER A 9 13.80 4.15 6.30
N THR A 10 12.91 3.66 7.18
CA THR A 10 11.70 2.93 6.75
C THR A 10 10.68 3.85 6.11
N ALA A 11 10.51 5.07 6.63
CA ALA A 11 9.68 6.10 6.02
C ALA A 11 10.21 6.50 4.64
N ILE A 12 11.53 6.70 4.50
CA ILE A 12 12.15 7.02 3.20
C ILE A 12 11.88 5.90 2.18
N ILE A 13 12.13 4.65 2.56
CA ILE A 13 11.88 3.49 1.68
C ILE A 13 10.41 3.43 1.27
N SER A 14 9.48 3.58 2.22
CA SER A 14 8.04 3.57 1.93
C SER A 14 7.63 4.71 0.98
N THR A 15 8.25 5.88 1.10
CA THR A 15 7.97 7.06 0.27
C THR A 15 8.46 6.86 -1.16
N ILE A 16 9.66 6.29 -1.32
CA ILE A 16 10.17 5.90 -2.64
C ILE A 16 9.24 4.87 -3.29
N LEU A 17 8.83 3.84 -2.54
CA LEU A 17 7.92 2.81 -3.03
C LEU A 17 6.54 3.35 -3.37
N LEU A 18 6.02 4.33 -2.62
CA LEU A 18 4.80 5.06 -2.93
C LEU A 18 4.92 5.74 -4.31
N GLY A 19 6.01 6.50 -4.50
CA GLY A 19 6.30 7.18 -5.76
C GLY A 19 6.48 6.21 -6.94
N SER A 20 7.20 5.11 -6.72
CA SER A 20 7.39 4.05 -7.73
C SER A 20 6.08 3.39 -8.13
N ASN A 21 5.18 3.12 -7.18
CA ASN A 21 3.85 2.58 -7.46
C ASN A 21 3.06 3.55 -8.35
N VAL A 22 3.01 4.84 -8.00
CA VAL A 22 2.33 5.88 -8.79
C VAL A 22 2.93 5.99 -10.19
N ALA A 23 4.26 6.00 -10.31
CA ALA A 23 4.94 6.04 -11.60
C ALA A 23 4.60 4.81 -12.46
N CYS A 24 4.56 3.61 -11.87
CA CYS A 24 4.18 2.37 -12.56
C CYS A 24 2.74 2.43 -13.07
N MET A 25 1.80 2.95 -12.26
CA MET A 25 0.40 3.13 -12.65
C MET A 25 0.26 4.11 -13.82
N ILE A 26 0.86 5.30 -13.70
CA ILE A 26 0.83 6.33 -14.75
C ILE A 26 1.43 5.78 -16.05
N TRP A 27 2.60 5.14 -15.97
CA TRP A 27 3.25 4.54 -17.12
C TRP A 27 2.37 3.47 -17.78
N GLY A 28 1.74 2.59 -17.00
CA GLY A 28 0.87 1.54 -17.51
C GLY A 28 -0.40 2.06 -18.18
N VAL A 29 -0.99 3.14 -17.65
CA VAL A 29 -2.17 3.80 -18.22
C VAL A 29 -1.81 4.55 -19.52
N LEU A 30 -0.73 5.32 -19.53
CA LEU A 30 -0.32 6.09 -20.71
C LEU A 30 0.12 5.19 -21.88
N ASN A 31 0.78 4.07 -21.59
CA ASN A 31 1.32 3.15 -22.59
C ASN A 31 0.42 1.93 -22.86
N HIS A 32 -0.85 1.97 -22.46
CA HIS A 32 -1.74 0.80 -22.51
C HIS A 32 -1.99 0.24 -23.93
N THR A 33 -1.71 1.00 -25.00
CA THR A 33 -1.81 0.54 -26.39
C THR A 33 -0.53 -0.13 -26.89
N THR A 34 0.63 0.18 -26.29
CA THR A 34 1.94 -0.32 -26.71
C THR A 34 2.40 -1.53 -25.90
N ILE A 35 1.83 -1.75 -24.71
CA ILE A 35 2.14 -2.89 -23.84
C ILE A 35 1.67 -4.20 -24.47
N LYS A 36 2.63 -5.04 -24.88
CA LYS A 36 2.40 -6.40 -25.41
C LYS A 36 2.40 -7.47 -24.31
N ARG A 37 3.18 -7.26 -23.23
CA ARG A 37 3.42 -8.25 -22.16
C ARG A 37 2.72 -7.87 -20.86
N TRP A 38 1.39 -7.80 -20.87
CA TRP A 38 0.59 -7.44 -19.69
C TRP A 38 0.86 -8.30 -18.45
N GLY A 39 1.18 -9.59 -18.62
CA GLY A 39 1.47 -10.47 -17.48
C GLY A 39 2.72 -10.03 -16.70
N ALA A 40 3.77 -9.59 -17.40
CA ALA A 40 4.99 -9.09 -16.75
C ALA A 40 4.74 -7.75 -16.05
N VAL A 41 3.91 -6.88 -16.64
CA VAL A 41 3.53 -5.60 -16.03
C VAL A 41 2.72 -5.81 -14.75
N ILE A 42 1.76 -6.73 -14.74
CA ILE A 42 0.98 -7.05 -13.55
C ILE A 42 1.85 -7.68 -12.47
N LEU A 43 2.76 -8.58 -12.83
CA LEU A 43 3.70 -9.18 -11.88
C LEU A 43 4.59 -8.11 -11.24
N LEU A 44 5.18 -7.22 -12.05
CA LEU A 44 5.97 -6.09 -11.57
C LEU A 44 5.16 -5.23 -10.61
N PHE A 45 3.92 -4.89 -10.99
CA PHE A 45 3.04 -4.05 -10.21
C PHE A 45 2.74 -4.66 -8.84
N ILE A 46 2.41 -5.96 -8.78
CA ILE A 46 2.06 -6.63 -7.53
C ILE A 46 3.27 -6.79 -6.61
N LEU A 47 4.43 -7.10 -7.16
CA LEU A 47 5.67 -7.15 -6.37
C LEU A 47 6.00 -5.77 -5.79
N LEU A 48 5.91 -4.72 -6.62
CA LEU A 48 6.16 -3.34 -6.19
C LEU A 48 5.13 -2.86 -5.15
N HIS A 49 3.86 -3.20 -5.34
CA HIS A 49 2.79 -2.87 -4.41
C HIS A 49 2.90 -3.67 -3.10
N GLY A 50 3.28 -4.94 -3.19
CA GLY A 50 3.55 -5.80 -2.04
C GLY A 50 4.76 -5.32 -1.22
N MET A 51 5.81 -4.83 -1.87
CA MET A 51 6.93 -4.18 -1.19
C MET A 51 6.48 -2.91 -0.47
N PHE A 52 5.70 -2.05 -1.13
CA PHE A 52 5.13 -0.86 -0.49
C PHE A 52 4.30 -1.24 0.74
N TRP A 53 3.42 -2.22 0.60
CA TRP A 53 2.59 -2.76 1.67
C TRP A 53 3.43 -3.23 2.87
N TYR A 54 4.47 -4.04 2.64
CA TYR A 54 5.36 -4.53 3.70
C TYR A 54 6.03 -3.38 4.46
N PHE A 55 6.65 -2.43 3.74
CA PHE A 55 7.33 -1.31 4.38
C PHE A 55 6.36 -0.32 5.04
N ALA A 56 5.15 -0.15 4.51
CA ALA A 56 4.11 0.65 5.15
C ALA A 56 3.68 0.05 6.50
N ASN A 57 3.51 -1.28 6.58
CA ASN A 57 3.20 -1.95 7.85
C ASN A 57 4.31 -1.79 8.89
N ILE A 58 5.57 -1.89 8.49
CA ILE A 58 6.72 -1.66 9.38
C ILE A 58 6.74 -0.20 9.85
N ARG A 59 6.63 0.73 8.90
CA ARG A 59 6.64 2.18 9.18
C ARG A 59 5.54 2.57 10.14
N ASP A 60 4.34 2.01 9.99
CA ASP A 60 3.18 2.36 10.79
C ASP A 60 3.02 1.45 12.04
N LEU A 61 4.03 0.60 12.32
CA LEU A 61 4.10 -0.32 13.45
C LEU A 61 2.88 -1.25 13.57
N TYR A 62 2.30 -1.66 12.43
CA TYR A 62 1.04 -2.42 12.40
C TYR A 62 1.16 -3.79 13.08
N SER A 63 2.34 -4.42 13.05
CA SER A 63 2.58 -5.66 13.80
C SER A 63 2.33 -5.50 15.30
N ASN A 64 2.63 -4.32 15.86
CA ASN A 64 2.35 -4.04 17.26
C ASN A 64 0.84 -3.97 17.53
N SER A 65 0.06 -3.48 16.56
CA SER A 65 -1.41 -3.48 16.65
C SER A 65 -1.97 -4.90 16.73
N ILE A 66 -1.40 -5.83 15.98
CA ILE A 66 -1.79 -7.26 16.00
C ILE A 66 -1.49 -7.89 17.36
N VAL A 67 -0.29 -7.67 17.88
CA VAL A 67 0.11 -8.18 19.20
C VAL A 67 -0.75 -7.54 20.29
N TYR A 68 -0.96 -6.23 20.24
CA TYR A 68 -1.81 -5.50 21.18
C TYR A 68 -3.24 -6.03 21.21
N ALA A 69 -3.82 -6.35 20.06
CA ALA A 69 -5.16 -6.95 19.97
C ALA A 69 -5.24 -8.36 20.59
N THR A 70 -4.12 -9.08 20.67
CA THR A 70 -4.05 -10.46 21.16
C THR A 70 -3.81 -10.53 22.66
N ASP A 71 -2.77 -9.87 23.17
CA ASP A 71 -2.32 -10.00 24.57
C ASP A 71 -2.07 -8.68 25.31
N ARG A 72 -2.16 -7.54 24.61
CA ARG A 72 -1.91 -6.18 25.14
C ARG A 72 -0.51 -5.96 25.72
N SER A 73 0.47 -6.78 25.35
CA SER A 73 1.86 -6.70 25.85
C SER A 73 2.66 -5.49 25.32
N VAL A 74 2.32 -5.00 24.13
CA VAL A 74 2.96 -3.86 23.47
C VAL A 74 1.99 -2.71 23.26
N LYS A 75 2.47 -1.49 23.02
CA LYS A 75 1.59 -0.37 22.63
C LYS A 75 1.04 -0.59 21.22
N ASP A 76 -0.21 -0.19 21.00
CA ASP A 76 -0.85 -0.23 19.67
C ASP A 76 -0.02 0.57 18.64
N GLY A 77 -0.06 0.14 17.39
CA GLY A 77 0.60 0.82 16.28
C GLY A 77 -0.13 2.13 15.90
N LEU A 78 0.20 2.69 14.74
CA LEU A 78 -0.44 3.93 14.28
C LEU A 78 -1.95 3.74 14.05
N PHE A 79 -2.32 2.58 13.52
CA PHE A 79 -3.71 2.17 13.30
C PHE A 79 -3.97 0.83 13.99
N SER A 80 -5.06 0.76 14.75
CA SER A 80 -5.48 -0.46 15.44
C SER A 80 -6.02 -1.50 14.45
N VAL A 81 -5.95 -2.80 14.78
CA VAL A 81 -6.41 -3.89 13.89
C VAL A 81 -7.87 -3.74 13.48
N GLY A 82 -8.74 -3.35 14.42
CA GLY A 82 -10.17 -3.13 14.17
C GLY A 82 -10.51 -1.77 13.57
N SER A 83 -9.52 -0.94 13.23
CA SER A 83 -9.76 0.38 12.67
C SER A 83 -10.26 0.29 11.22
N VAL A 84 -11.05 1.29 10.80
CA VAL A 84 -11.54 1.41 9.42
C VAL A 84 -10.37 1.45 8.43
N GLN A 85 -9.27 2.10 8.83
CA GLN A 85 -8.02 2.18 8.07
C GLN A 85 -7.45 0.79 7.79
N SER A 86 -7.27 -0.02 8.83
CA SER A 86 -6.68 -1.36 8.69
C SER A 86 -7.58 -2.30 7.91
N VAL A 87 -8.89 -2.29 8.16
CA VAL A 87 -9.84 -3.18 7.45
C VAL A 87 -9.87 -2.87 5.95
N LEU A 88 -10.02 -1.59 5.57
CA LEU A 88 -10.05 -1.20 4.16
C LEU A 88 -8.72 -1.48 3.46
N PHE A 89 -7.60 -1.24 4.15
CA PHE A 89 -6.27 -1.50 3.62
C PHE A 89 -6.06 -2.99 3.32
N TRP A 90 -6.43 -3.88 4.26
CA TRP A 90 -6.34 -5.32 4.04
C TRP A 90 -7.28 -5.83 2.95
N LEU A 91 -8.52 -5.35 2.92
CA LEU A 91 -9.50 -5.75 1.90
C LEU A 91 -9.01 -5.39 0.49
N ALA A 92 -8.53 -4.16 0.31
CA ALA A 92 -8.00 -3.71 -0.97
C ALA A 92 -6.74 -4.49 -1.37
N SER A 93 -5.81 -4.74 -0.43
CA SER A 93 -4.64 -5.59 -0.68
C SER A 93 -5.04 -7.01 -1.12
N ALA A 94 -6.01 -7.63 -0.45
CA ALA A 94 -6.49 -8.96 -0.82
C ALA A 94 -7.04 -8.99 -2.26
N VAL A 95 -7.84 -7.99 -2.64
CA VAL A 95 -8.37 -7.86 -4.01
C VAL A 95 -7.24 -7.76 -5.04
N ILE A 96 -6.21 -6.94 -4.78
CA ILE A 96 -5.06 -6.77 -5.69
C ILE A 96 -4.31 -8.10 -5.89
N TRP A 97 -4.02 -8.82 -4.81
CA TRP A 97 -3.32 -10.11 -4.87
C TRP A 97 -4.14 -11.19 -5.58
N VAL A 98 -5.44 -11.30 -5.28
CA VAL A 98 -6.35 -12.27 -5.93
C VAL A 98 -6.45 -12.00 -7.43
N LEU A 99 -6.69 -10.75 -7.82
CA LEU A 99 -6.77 -10.38 -9.25
C LEU A 99 -5.43 -10.61 -9.97
N GLY A 100 -4.32 -10.38 -9.27
CA GLY A 100 -3.00 -10.77 -9.70
C GLY A 100 -2.84 -12.23 -10.06
N LEU A 101 -3.25 -13.10 -9.13
CA LEU A 101 -3.23 -14.54 -9.34
C LEU A 101 -4.12 -14.95 -10.52
N VAL A 102 -5.34 -14.38 -10.61
CA VAL A 102 -6.26 -14.61 -11.73
C VAL A 102 -5.62 -14.23 -13.07
N SER A 103 -4.81 -13.17 -13.11
CA SER A 103 -4.13 -12.71 -14.33
C SER A 103 -3.17 -13.74 -14.94
N ILE A 104 -2.65 -14.68 -14.13
CA ILE A 104 -1.81 -15.78 -14.60
C ILE A 104 -2.64 -16.72 -15.48
N PHE A 105 -3.83 -17.10 -15.01
CA PHE A 105 -4.71 -18.07 -15.66
C PHE A 105 -5.60 -17.47 -16.75
N LYS A 106 -5.84 -16.15 -16.74
CA LYS A 106 -6.76 -15.47 -17.66
C LYS A 106 -6.05 -14.39 -18.51
N PRO A 107 -5.22 -14.78 -19.49
CA PRO A 107 -4.46 -13.84 -20.31
C PRO A 107 -5.33 -12.81 -21.06
N GLN A 108 -6.52 -13.20 -21.50
CA GLN A 108 -7.46 -12.33 -22.21
C GLN A 108 -7.97 -11.15 -21.38
N HIS A 109 -7.94 -11.24 -20.05
CA HIS A 109 -8.46 -10.21 -19.15
C HIS A 109 -7.35 -9.37 -18.49
N ARG A 110 -6.06 -9.62 -18.78
CA ARG A 110 -4.94 -8.97 -18.09
C ARG A 110 -4.99 -7.45 -18.16
N LYS A 111 -5.32 -6.87 -19.31
CA LYS A 111 -5.47 -5.41 -19.46
C LYS A 111 -6.54 -4.87 -18.51
N ASN A 112 -7.73 -5.48 -18.48
CA ASN A 112 -8.82 -5.05 -17.60
C ASN A 112 -8.46 -5.24 -16.13
N ILE A 113 -7.84 -6.37 -15.79
CA ILE A 113 -7.33 -6.66 -14.44
C ILE A 113 -6.36 -5.56 -14.00
N PHE A 114 -5.42 -5.16 -14.86
CA PHE A 114 -4.47 -4.10 -14.56
C PHE A 114 -5.16 -2.78 -14.22
N PHE A 115 -6.19 -2.38 -14.98
CA PHE A 115 -6.95 -1.15 -14.68
C PHE A 115 -7.71 -1.26 -13.35
N ILE A 116 -8.30 -2.41 -13.05
CA ILE A 116 -9.02 -2.63 -11.78
C ILE A 116 -8.04 -2.55 -10.60
N ILE A 117 -6.93 -3.29 -10.63
CA ILE A 117 -5.95 -3.26 -9.53
C ILE A 117 -5.30 -1.88 -9.38
N THR A 118 -5.11 -1.14 -10.49
CA THR A 118 -4.63 0.25 -10.47
C THR A 118 -5.63 1.16 -9.75
N ALA A 119 -6.92 1.10 -10.11
CA ALA A 119 -7.95 1.92 -9.47
C ALA A 119 -8.07 1.62 -7.97
N VAL A 120 -8.09 0.33 -7.60
CA VAL A 120 -8.12 -0.11 -6.19
C VAL A 120 -6.87 0.38 -5.44
N SER A 121 -5.70 0.29 -6.05
CA SER A 121 -4.43 0.73 -5.44
C SER A 121 -4.40 2.24 -5.21
N ILE A 122 -4.90 3.05 -6.14
CA ILE A 122 -5.00 4.51 -5.98
C ILE A 122 -5.89 4.82 -4.78
N ILE A 123 -7.09 4.24 -4.72
CA ILE A 123 -8.02 4.45 -3.61
C ILE A 123 -7.39 4.05 -2.28
N GLN A 124 -6.78 2.87 -2.22
CA GLN A 124 -6.13 2.35 -1.01
C GLN A 124 -4.98 3.25 -0.55
N MET A 125 -4.04 3.59 -1.45
CA MET A 125 -2.86 4.38 -1.13
C MET A 125 -3.23 5.80 -0.72
N THR A 126 -4.15 6.46 -1.45
CA THR A 126 -4.64 7.78 -1.08
C THR A 126 -5.31 7.75 0.29
N PHE A 127 -6.19 6.77 0.54
CA PHE A 127 -6.90 6.69 1.81
C PHE A 127 -5.97 6.49 3.01
N ILE A 128 -4.99 5.58 2.92
CA ILE A 128 -4.06 5.33 4.04
C ILE A 128 -3.12 6.52 4.25
N GLU A 129 -2.57 7.11 3.20
CA GLU A 129 -1.65 8.25 3.34
C GLU A 129 -2.39 9.52 3.81
N SER A 130 -3.61 9.79 3.34
CA SER A 130 -4.45 10.87 3.86
C SER A 130 -4.79 10.65 5.34
N SER A 131 -5.08 9.42 5.74
CA SER A 131 -5.29 9.08 7.16
C SER A 131 -4.04 9.34 8.00
N ARG A 132 -2.84 9.03 7.48
CA ARG A 132 -1.57 9.32 8.16
C ARG A 132 -1.32 10.81 8.30
N ILE A 133 -1.54 11.59 7.24
CA ILE A 133 -1.43 13.06 7.26
C ILE A 133 -2.40 13.63 8.30
N TRP A 134 -3.63 13.14 8.35
CA TRP A 134 -4.62 13.55 9.34
C TRP A 134 -4.12 13.28 10.76
N VAL A 135 -3.69 12.05 11.07
CA VAL A 135 -3.18 11.72 12.41
C VAL A 135 -1.93 12.53 12.75
N TYR A 136 -1.05 12.83 11.79
CA TYR A 136 0.13 13.65 12.02
C TYR A 136 -0.22 15.09 12.44
N HIS A 137 -1.31 15.65 11.92
CA HIS A 137 -1.75 16.99 12.29
C HIS A 137 -2.44 17.05 13.65
N PHE A 138 -3.25 16.06 13.99
CA PHE A 138 -4.05 16.07 15.23
C PHE A 138 -3.38 15.38 16.41
N SER A 139 -2.43 14.48 16.16
CA SER A 139 -1.74 13.66 17.17
C SER A 139 -0.28 13.43 16.78
N PRO A 140 0.53 14.50 16.63
CA PRO A 140 1.92 14.41 16.17
C PRO A 140 2.81 13.56 17.09
N GLU A 141 2.47 13.45 18.38
CA GLU A 141 3.19 12.64 19.37
C GLU A 141 3.22 11.15 19.03
N LYS A 142 2.23 10.67 18.26
CA LYS A 142 2.22 9.29 17.75
C LYS A 142 3.37 9.01 16.77
N PHE A 143 4.04 10.03 16.24
CA PHE A 143 5.16 9.90 15.30
C PHE A 143 6.52 10.09 15.98
N ASN A 144 6.61 10.07 17.31
CA ASN A 144 7.88 10.25 18.03
C ASN A 144 8.88 9.10 17.83
N TYR A 145 8.42 7.93 17.37
CA TYR A 145 9.28 6.79 17.02
C TYR A 145 9.93 6.92 15.63
N MET A 146 9.51 7.90 14.84
CA MET A 146 10.12 8.24 13.54
C MET A 146 11.23 9.25 13.71
#